data_AF-A0A1H7SHJ5-F1
#
_entry.id   AF-A0A1H7SHJ5-F1
#
_cell.length_a   1.000
_cell.length_b   1.000
_cell.length_c   1.000
_cell.angle_alpha   90.00
_cell.angle_beta   90.00
_cell.angle_gamma   90.00
#
_symmetry.space_group_name_H-M   'P 1'
#
loop_
_entity.id
_entity.type
_entity.pdbx_description
1 polymer ?
#
loop_
_entity_poly.entity_id
_entity_poly.type
_entity_poly.pdbx_seq_one_letter_code
_entity_poly.pdbx_strand_id
1 'polypeptide(L)'
;MILDFEGRQVEICHREFDKVAITWGGVDVREPLERSCFALTWRSKGPRRLERLVGRTLLDVALLEWEPSDPQYGDIAIHFVFDGGRLTIYNLADSTAMTFRPLTRMPGPVV
;
A
#
# COMPACT_ATOMS: atom_id res chain seq x y z
N MET A 1 -7.25 -0.45 -1.45
CA MET A 1 -6.52 -0.21 -0.18
C MET A 1 -6.59 1.26 0.15
N ILE A 2 -6.66 1.64 1.43
CA ILE A 2 -6.68 3.05 1.86
C ILE A 2 -5.49 3.30 2.78
N LEU A 3 -4.70 4.33 2.48
CA LEU A 3 -3.62 4.85 3.32
C LEU A 3 -4.03 6.23 3.82
N ASP A 4 -3.90 6.46 5.13
CA ASP A 4 -4.17 7.76 5.73
C ASP A 4 -2.87 8.51 6.00
N PHE A 5 -2.77 9.73 5.48
CA PHE A 5 -1.68 10.67 5.71
C PHE A 5 -2.24 11.91 6.40
N GLU A 6 -2.30 11.87 7.73
CA GLU A 6 -2.80 12.98 8.56
C GLU A 6 -4.20 13.45 8.14
N GLY A 7 -5.11 12.49 7.90
CA GLY A 7 -6.48 12.77 7.46
C GLY A 7 -6.65 12.94 5.96
N ARG A 8 -5.57 12.93 5.18
CA ARG A 8 -5.65 12.79 3.71
C ARG A 8 -5.61 11.32 3.34
N GLN A 9 -6.75 10.81 2.88
CA GLN A 9 -6.88 9.42 2.45
C GLN A 9 -6.48 9.26 0.99
N VAL A 10 -5.49 8.39 0.75
CA VAL A 10 -5.11 7.92 -0.57
C VAL A 10 -5.71 6.54 -0.78
N GLU A 11 -6.50 6.42 -1.82
CA GLU A 11 -7.16 5.19 -2.24
C GLU A 11 -6.38 4.59 -3.41
N ILE A 12 -5.98 3.34 -3.25
CA ILE A 12 -5.25 2.57 -4.27
C ILE A 12 -6.09 1.37 -4.66
N CYS A 13 -6.49 1.32 -5.92
CA CYS A 13 -7.32 0.26 -6.48
C CYS A 13 -6.67 -0.32 -7.73
N HIS A 14 -6.19 -1.56 -7.64
CA HIS A 14 -5.87 -2.36 -8.82
C HIS A 14 -7.18 -2.91 -9.39
N ARG A 15 -7.41 -2.73 -10.69
CA ARG A 15 -8.63 -3.20 -11.38
C ARG A 15 -8.35 -4.37 -12.32
N GLU A 16 -7.30 -4.25 -13.12
CA GLU A 16 -6.81 -5.26 -14.07
C GLU A 16 -5.27 -5.30 -13.97
N PHE A 17 -4.62 -6.28 -14.61
CA PHE A 17 -3.17 -6.55 -14.47
C PHE A 17 -2.28 -5.29 -14.57
N ASP A 18 -2.56 -4.42 -15.54
CA ASP A 18 -1.79 -3.20 -15.85
C ASP A 18 -2.51 -1.91 -15.40
N LYS A 19 -3.67 -2.02 -14.72
CA LYS A 19 -4.51 -0.86 -14.38
C LYS A 19 -4.56 -0.62 -12.89
N VAL A 20 -3.90 0.46 -12.47
CA VAL A 20 -4.01 1.03 -11.12
C VAL A 20 -4.73 2.38 -11.16
N ALA A 21 -5.64 2.59 -10.22
CA ALA A 21 -6.25 3.88 -9.93
C ALA A 21 -5.75 4.38 -8.58
N ILE A 22 -5.34 5.64 -8.54
CA ILE A 22 -4.98 6.38 -7.32
C ILE A 22 -5.95 7.55 -7.20
N THR A 23 -6.75 7.55 -6.13
CA THR A 23 -7.80 8.55 -5.86
C THR A 23 -7.72 9.08 -4.44
N TRP A 24 -8.53 10.09 -4.11
CA TRP A 24 -8.59 10.71 -2.79
C TRP A 24 -10.02 11.06 -2.40
N GLY A 25 -10.39 10.82 -1.14
CA GLY A 25 -11.63 11.30 -0.53
C GLY A 25 -12.93 10.73 -1.12
N GLY A 26 -12.86 9.61 -1.83
CA GLY A 26 -14.01 8.91 -2.39
C GLY A 26 -14.63 7.87 -1.45
N VAL A 27 -13.92 7.46 -0.40
CA VAL A 27 -14.39 6.47 0.57
C VAL A 27 -14.51 7.08 1.97
N ASP A 28 -15.71 7.00 2.57
CA ASP A 28 -15.88 7.25 4.01
C ASP A 28 -15.65 5.97 4.81
N VAL A 29 -14.51 5.88 5.49
CA VAL A 29 -14.14 4.73 6.35
C VAL A 29 -14.94 4.64 7.65
N ARG A 30 -15.82 5.61 7.94
CA ARG A 30 -16.72 5.58 9.09
C ARG A 30 -18.02 4.87 8.78
N GLU A 31 -18.36 4.78 7.49
CA GLU A 31 -19.56 4.08 7.04
C GLU A 31 -19.24 2.61 6.77
N PRO A 32 -20.10 1.67 7.22
CA PRO A 32 -19.99 0.27 6.84
C PRO A 32 -20.03 0.11 5.33
N LEU A 33 -19.22 -0.80 4.80
CA LEU A 33 -19.24 -1.09 3.37
C LEU A 33 -20.34 -2.13 3.10
N GLU A 34 -21.57 -1.67 2.84
CA GLU A 34 -22.67 -2.55 2.48
C GLU A 34 -22.47 -3.09 1.05
N ARG A 35 -22.18 -4.40 0.94
CA ARG A 35 -22.27 -5.13 -0.33
C ARG A 35 -23.41 -6.13 -0.24
N SER A 36 -24.15 -6.28 -1.34
CA SER A 36 -25.43 -7.00 -1.44
C SER A 36 -25.42 -8.46 -0.94
N CYS A 37 -24.25 -9.04 -0.67
CA CYS A 37 -24.09 -10.42 -0.21
C CYS A 37 -23.20 -10.59 1.04
N PHE A 38 -22.54 -9.54 1.55
CA PHE A 38 -21.67 -9.62 2.73
C PHE A 38 -21.60 -8.27 3.48
N ALA A 39 -21.73 -8.32 4.80
CA ALA A 39 -21.48 -7.18 5.67
C ALA A 39 -19.97 -7.05 5.90
N LEU A 40 -19.31 -6.15 5.16
CA LEU A 40 -17.90 -5.86 5.33
C LEU A 40 -17.72 -4.76 6.37
N THR A 41 -16.82 -4.97 7.32
CA THR A 41 -16.43 -3.95 8.31
C THR A 41 -14.98 -3.54 8.11
N TRP A 42 -14.68 -2.28 8.39
CA TRP A 42 -13.31 -1.78 8.39
C TRP A 42 -12.51 -2.41 9.53
N ARG A 43 -11.25 -2.73 9.25
CA ARG A 43 -10.35 -3.16 10.32
C ARG A 43 -10.08 -1.97 11.25
N SER A 44 -10.20 -2.18 12.56
CA SER A 44 -9.90 -1.14 13.55
C SER A 44 -8.43 -0.72 13.59
N LYS A 45 -7.53 -1.58 13.09
CA LYS A 45 -6.10 -1.29 12.92
C LYS A 45 -5.61 -1.83 11.58
N GLY A 46 -4.62 -1.14 11.02
CA GLY A 46 -3.87 -1.62 9.87
C GLY A 46 -3.09 -2.92 10.17
N PRO A 47 -2.53 -3.58 9.15
CA PRO A 47 -1.71 -4.78 9.35
C PRO A 47 -0.51 -4.49 10.26
N ARG A 48 -0.26 -5.34 11.27
CA ARG A 48 0.80 -5.16 12.29
C ARG A 48 2.17 -4.77 11.72
N ARG A 49 2.55 -5.36 10.58
CA ARG A 49 3.82 -5.06 9.90
C ARG A 49 3.97 -3.59 9.48
N LEU A 50 2.88 -2.84 9.33
CA LEU A 50 2.87 -1.42 8.98
C LEU A 50 2.78 -0.49 10.19
N GLU A 51 2.60 -1.00 11.42
CA GLU A 51 2.54 -0.15 12.62
C GLU A 51 3.80 0.72 12.77
N ARG A 52 4.94 0.23 12.27
CA ARG A 52 6.22 0.95 12.25
C ARG A 52 6.27 2.17 11.33
N LEU A 53 5.30 2.30 10.42
CA LEU A 53 5.18 3.44 9.50
C LEU A 53 4.25 4.54 10.05
N VAL A 54 3.50 4.27 11.12
CA VAL A 54 2.61 5.28 11.71
C VAL A 54 3.44 6.43 12.27
N GLY A 55 3.14 7.66 11.84
CA GLY A 55 3.88 8.86 12.23
C GLY A 55 5.25 9.02 11.55
N ARG A 56 5.61 8.16 10.59
CA ARG A 56 6.83 8.28 9.79
C ARG A 56 6.62 9.21 8.60
N THR A 57 7.66 9.95 8.23
CA THR A 57 7.60 10.88 7.10
C THR A 57 7.74 10.11 5.79
N LEU A 58 6.82 10.35 4.86
CA LEU A 58 6.94 9.90 3.48
C LEU A 58 7.97 10.78 2.77
N LEU A 59 9.02 10.16 2.26
CA LEU A 59 10.15 10.84 1.61
C LEU A 59 10.05 10.82 0.09
N ASP A 60 9.55 9.71 -0.47
CA ASP A 60 9.48 9.51 -1.92
C ASP A 60 8.38 8.53 -2.30
N VAL A 61 7.88 8.66 -3.54
CA VAL A 61 6.90 7.77 -4.15
C VAL A 61 7.32 7.46 -5.58
N ALA A 62 7.34 6.18 -5.93
CA ALA A 62 7.69 5.71 -7.26
C ALA A 62 6.64 4.73 -7.79
N LEU A 63 6.49 4.72 -9.11
CA LEU A 63 5.83 3.66 -9.85
C LEU A 63 6.92 2.70 -10.33
N LEU A 64 6.78 1.42 -9.99
CA LEU A 64 7.72 0.36 -10.38
C LEU A 64 7.05 -0.52 -11.42
N GLU A 65 7.81 -0.85 -12.46
CA GLU A 65 7.39 -1.78 -13.50
C GLU A 65 8.22 -3.06 -13.43
N TRP A 66 7.59 -4.21 -13.71
CA TRP A 66 8.29 -5.50 -13.78
C TRP A 66 8.94 -5.67 -15.15
N GLU A 67 10.24 -6.02 -15.16
CA GLU A 67 10.99 -6.33 -16.39
C GLU A 67 11.71 -7.68 -16.24
N PRO A 68 11.36 -8.70 -17.04
CA PRO A 68 10.24 -8.72 -17.99
C PRO A 68 8.88 -8.71 -17.27
N SER A 69 7.82 -8.32 -17.98
CA SER A 69 6.43 -8.33 -17.49
C SER A 69 6.07 -9.67 -16.84
N ASP A 70 5.49 -9.65 -15.64
CA ASP A 70 5.05 -10.86 -14.93
C ASP A 70 3.51 -10.96 -14.94
N PRO A 71 2.94 -11.94 -15.67
CA PRO A 71 1.50 -12.10 -15.80
C PRO A 71 0.80 -12.51 -14.50
N GLN A 72 1.51 -12.79 -13.39
CA GLN A 72 0.92 -13.11 -12.10
C GLN A 72 0.78 -11.89 -11.16
N TYR A 73 1.71 -10.92 -11.26
CA TYR A 73 1.79 -9.78 -10.34
C TYR A 73 1.31 -8.45 -10.94
N GLY A 74 0.95 -8.45 -12.23
CA GLY A 74 0.62 -7.23 -12.95
C GLY A 74 1.85 -6.36 -13.16
N ASP A 75 1.81 -5.50 -14.18
CA ASP A 75 3.02 -4.81 -14.63
C ASP A 75 3.40 -3.62 -13.75
N ILE A 76 2.52 -3.18 -12.85
CA ILE A 76 2.69 -1.93 -12.09
C ILE A 76 2.58 -2.16 -10.58
N ALA A 77 3.54 -1.61 -9.83
CA ALA A 77 3.51 -1.51 -8.38
C ALA A 77 3.74 -0.06 -7.92
N ILE A 78 3.14 0.31 -6.79
CA ILE A 78 3.36 1.61 -6.14
C ILE A 78 4.31 1.42 -4.97
N HIS A 79 5.40 2.18 -4.97
CA HIS A 79 6.43 2.14 -3.95
C HIS A 79 6.44 3.43 -3.14
N PHE A 80 6.33 3.30 -1.82
CA PHE A 80 6.44 4.38 -0.86
C PHE A 80 7.71 4.22 -0.04
N VAL A 81 8.53 5.28 0.00
CA VAL A 81 9.74 5.35 0.81
C VAL A 81 9.48 6.24 2.01
N PHE A 82 9.52 5.65 3.20
CA PHE A 82 9.45 6.37 4.46
C PHE A 82 10.81 6.40 5.15
N ASP A 83 11.01 7.37 6.03
CA ASP A 83 12.17 7.45 6.92
C ASP A 83 12.21 6.31 7.97
N GLY A 84 11.25 5.37 7.95
CA GLY A 84 11.20 4.16 8.78
C GLY A 84 11.18 2.84 8.01
N GLY A 85 11.09 2.86 6.68
CA GLY A 85 10.97 1.66 5.86
C GLY A 85 10.34 1.92 4.50
N ARG A 86 10.11 0.85 3.75
CA ARG A 86 9.55 0.89 2.39
C ARG A 86 8.31 0.03 2.31
N LEU A 87 7.24 0.57 1.73
CA LEU A 87 5.99 -0.14 1.46
C LEU A 87 5.83 -0.25 -0.05
N THR A 88 5.67 -1.48 -0.57
CA THR A 88 5.35 -1.72 -1.98
C THR A 88 3.99 -2.36 -2.08
N ILE A 89 3.12 -1.81 -2.89
CA ILE A 89 1.76 -2.29 -3.12
C ILE A 89 1.66 -2.67 -4.59
N TYR A 90 1.14 -3.84 -4.87
CA TYR A 90 1.15 -4.43 -6.20
C TYR A 90 -0.11 -5.25 -6.43
N ASN A 91 -0.40 -5.52 -7.69
CA ASN A 91 -1.50 -6.40 -8.05
C ASN A 91 -1.16 -7.87 -7.72
N LEU A 92 -2.16 -8.65 -7.36
CA LEU A 92 -2.04 -10.10 -7.22
C LEU A 92 -3.33 -10.72 -7.76
N ALA A 93 -3.35 -10.92 -9.08
CA ALA A 93 -4.52 -11.31 -9.87
C ALA A 93 -5.73 -10.39 -9.65
N ASP A 94 -6.65 -10.77 -8.76
CA ASP A 94 -7.90 -10.06 -8.41
C ASP A 94 -7.83 -9.36 -7.04
N SER A 95 -6.65 -9.37 -6.41
CA SER A 95 -6.43 -8.83 -5.07
C SER A 95 -5.32 -7.77 -5.06
N THR A 96 -5.37 -6.86 -4.09
CA THR A 96 -4.26 -5.95 -3.81
C THR A 96 -3.36 -6.56 -2.74
N ALA A 97 -2.11 -6.80 -3.09
CA ALA A 97 -1.09 -7.27 -2.17
C ALA A 97 -0.11 -6.16 -1.77
N MET A 98 0.68 -6.41 -0.73
CA MET A 98 1.72 -5.48 -0.31
C MET A 98 2.87 -6.18 0.42
N THR A 99 4.07 -5.61 0.29
CA THR A 99 5.25 -5.96 1.07
C THR A 99 5.73 -4.75 1.87
N PHE A 100 6.31 -5.01 3.05
CA PHE A 100 6.97 -4.01 3.87
C PHE A 100 8.40 -4.45 4.14
N ARG A 101 9.35 -3.53 3.90
CA ARG A 101 10.77 -3.72 4.22
C ARG A 101 11.19 -2.62 5.21
N PRO A 102 11.56 -2.94 6.46
CA PRO A 102 12.08 -1.94 7.38
C PRO A 102 13.40 -1.38 6.84
N LEU A 103 13.73 -0.14 7.19
CA LEU A 103 15.09 0.36 6.96
C LEU A 103 16.05 -0.53 7.74
N THR A 104 16.92 -1.25 7.02
CA THR A 104 18.01 -1.97 7.66
C THR A 104 18.96 -0.90 8.20
N ARG A 105 19.17 -0.85 9.52
CA ARG A 105 20.33 -0.13 10.05
C ARG A 105 21.53 -0.79 9.40
N MET A 106 22.27 -0.08 8.55
CA MET A 106 23.57 -0.60 8.10
C MET A 106 24.35 -0.98 9.37
N PRO A 107 24.92 -2.20 9.47
CA PRO A 107 25.82 -2.49 10.57
C PRO A 107 26.86 -1.35 10.60
N GLY A 108 27.05 -0.75 11.77
CA GLY A 108 28.03 0.32 11.93
C GLY A 108 29.41 -0.15 11.45
N PRO A 109 30.31 0.79 11.11
CA PRO A 109 31.65 0.41 10.66
C PRO A 109 32.26 -0.53 11.70
N VAL A 110 32.79 -1.66 11.23
CA VAL A 110 33.63 -2.54 12.04
C VAL A 110 34.91 -1.73 12.30
N VAL A 111 35.02 -1.19 13.51
CA VAL A 111 36.25 -0.59 14.03
C VAL A 111 37.25 -1.67 14.39
#